data_AF-A0A1E3SQX6-F1
#
_entry.id   AF-A0A1E3SQX6-F1
#
_cell.length_a   1.000
_cell.length_b   1.000
_cell.length_c   1.000
_cell.angle_alpha   90.00
_cell.angle_beta   90.00
_cell.angle_gamma   90.00
#
_symmetry.space_group_name_H-M   'P 1'
#
loop_
_entity.id
_entity.type
_entity.pdbx_description
1 polymer ?
#
loop_
_entity_poly.entity_id
_entity_poly.type
_entity_poly.pdbx_seq_one_letter_code
_entity_poly.pdbx_strand_id
1 'polypeptide(L)'
;MRVSIADLVTKMVEFVRAGYPHGVPPTDCFALLAVLRRRLTDDEVAAVAAQLVDRGQLDIDEADIGAIITRITDESPSAEDVDRVQRRLEAIGWPAPEPSL
;
A
#
# COMPACT_ATOMS: atom_id res chain seq x y z
N MET A 1 -21.65 9.88 -8.31
CA MET A 1 -20.83 8.80 -8.89
C MET A 1 -20.28 7.99 -7.72
N ARG A 2 -20.75 6.76 -7.50
CA ARG A 2 -20.13 5.89 -6.48
C ARG A 2 -18.80 5.43 -7.07
N VAL A 3 -17.70 5.68 -6.37
CA VAL A 3 -16.39 5.08 -6.71
C VAL A 3 -16.53 3.58 -6.49
N SER A 4 -16.20 2.76 -7.49
CA SER A 4 -16.20 1.30 -7.33
C SER A 4 -14.90 0.87 -6.66
N ILE A 5 -14.93 -0.26 -5.94
CA ILE A 5 -13.72 -0.83 -5.32
C ILE A 5 -12.61 -1.06 -6.37
N ALA A 6 -12.96 -1.52 -7.57
CA ALA A 6 -12.01 -1.70 -8.67
C ALA A 6 -11.32 -0.38 -9.09
N ASP A 7 -12.06 0.73 -9.12
CA ASP A 7 -11.52 2.05 -9.45
C ASP A 7 -10.55 2.53 -8.35
N LEU A 8 -10.90 2.28 -7.08
CA LEU A 8 -10.06 2.60 -5.94
C LEU A 8 -8.75 1.82 -5.97
N VAL A 9 -8.81 0.50 -6.15
CA VAL A 9 -7.64 -0.37 -6.24
C VAL A 9 -6.72 0.07 -7.37
N THR A 10 -7.27 0.29 -8.57
CA THR A 10 -6.51 0.77 -9.73
C THR A 10 -5.81 2.10 -9.43
N LYS A 11 -6.53 3.05 -8.83
CA LYS A 11 -5.97 4.35 -8.45
C LYS A 11 -4.82 4.20 -7.45
N MET A 12 -4.96 3.34 -6.44
CA MET A 12 -3.90 3.11 -5.44
C MET A 12 -2.67 2.44 -6.06
N VAL A 13 -2.85 1.46 -6.95
CA VAL A 13 -1.76 0.84 -7.71
C VAL A 13 -0.97 1.88 -8.49
N GLU A 14 -1.64 2.78 -9.20
CA GLU A 14 -0.97 3.82 -9.99
C GLU A 14 -0.21 4.82 -9.10
N PHE A 15 -0.72 5.17 -7.91
CA PHE A 15 0.05 5.95 -6.93
C PHE A 15 1.31 5.22 -6.48
N VAL A 16 1.20 3.95 -6.08
CA VAL A 16 2.39 3.18 -5.66
C VAL A 16 3.41 3.11 -6.78
N ARG A 17 2.99 2.90 -8.03
CA ARG A 17 3.88 2.88 -9.20
C ARG A 17 4.57 4.21 -9.45
N ALA A 18 3.86 5.33 -9.28
CA ALA A 18 4.45 6.66 -9.40
C ALA A 18 5.48 6.94 -8.28
N GLY A 19 5.26 6.42 -7.07
CA GLY A 19 6.21 6.56 -5.95
C GLY A 19 7.42 5.63 -6.06
N TYR A 20 7.24 4.47 -6.69
CA TYR A 20 8.23 3.42 -6.83
C TYR A 20 8.43 3.03 -8.30
N PRO A 21 8.95 3.92 -9.16
CA PRO A 21 9.05 3.63 -10.60
C PRO A 21 9.93 2.41 -10.94
N HIS A 22 10.76 1.95 -10.01
CA HIS A 22 11.67 0.81 -10.15
C HIS A 22 11.26 -0.41 -9.30
N GLY A 23 10.01 -0.45 -8.81
CA GLY A 23 9.55 -1.45 -7.86
C GLY A 23 9.75 -1.03 -6.41
N VAL A 24 8.99 -1.66 -5.53
CA VAL A 24 9.00 -1.40 -4.09
C VAL A 24 10.09 -2.28 -3.47
N PRO A 25 11.08 -1.70 -2.77
CA PRO A 25 12.10 -2.50 -2.12
C PRO A 25 11.49 -3.32 -0.97
N PRO A 26 12.03 -4.50 -0.64
CA PRO A 26 11.51 -5.36 0.43
C PRO A 26 11.40 -4.66 1.79
N THR A 27 12.30 -3.71 2.08
CA THR A 27 12.29 -2.88 3.30
C THR A 27 11.08 -1.95 3.38
N ASP A 28 10.53 -1.54 2.23
CA ASP A 28 9.38 -0.64 2.17
C ASP A 28 8.07 -1.42 2.04
N CYS A 29 8.09 -2.72 1.74
CA CYS A 29 6.88 -3.53 1.54
C CYS A 29 5.97 -3.53 2.77
N PHE A 30 6.54 -3.83 3.95
CA PHE A 30 5.79 -3.85 5.20
C PHE A 30 5.20 -2.47 5.54
N ALA A 31 6.01 -1.41 5.43
CA ALA A 31 5.59 -0.04 5.67
C ALA A 31 4.55 0.45 4.64
N LEU A 32 4.70 0.06 3.38
CA LEU A 32 3.77 0.40 2.31
C LEU A 32 2.39 -0.19 2.57
N LEU A 33 2.30 -1.48 2.84
CA LEU A 33 1.02 -2.14 3.13
C LEU A 33 0.38 -1.55 4.39
N ALA A 34 1.17 -1.17 5.41
CA ALA A 34 0.67 -0.47 6.58
C ALA A 34 0.12 0.94 6.27
N VAL A 35 0.77 1.69 5.36
CA VAL A 35 0.26 2.99 4.89
C VAL A 35 -1.03 2.84 4.09
N LEU A 36 -1.13 1.82 3.23
CA LEU A 36 -2.37 1.53 2.48
C LEU A 36 -3.53 1.22 3.43
N ARG A 37 -3.29 0.40 4.45
CA ARG A 37 -4.27 -0.03 5.44
C ARG A 37 -4.87 1.10 6.28
N ARG A 38 -4.23 2.26 6.33
CA ARG A 38 -4.81 3.45 7.00
C ARG A 38 -6.07 3.96 6.31
N ARG A 39 -6.32 3.55 5.06
CA ARG A 39 -7.35 4.13 4.18
C ARG A 39 -8.18 3.07 3.46
N LEU A 40 -7.65 1.85 3.40
CA LEU A 40 -8.24 0.70 2.75
C LEU A 40 -8.55 -0.37 3.81
N THR A 41 -9.57 -1.17 3.55
CA THR A 41 -9.80 -2.40 4.33
C THR A 41 -8.73 -3.44 4.03
N ASP A 42 -8.59 -4.46 4.88
CA ASP A 42 -7.63 -5.54 4.65
C ASP A 42 -7.85 -6.25 3.29
N ASP A 43 -9.11 -6.46 2.87
CA ASP A 43 -9.44 -7.01 1.55
C ASP A 43 -8.99 -6.09 0.39
N GLU A 44 -9.17 -4.78 0.55
CA GLU A 44 -8.74 -3.80 -0.45
C GLU A 44 -7.22 -3.69 -0.51
N VAL A 45 -6.52 -3.75 0.63
CA VAL A 45 -5.05 -3.82 0.70
C VAL A 45 -4.56 -5.08 -0.01
N ALA A 46 -5.19 -6.23 0.24
CA ALA A 46 -4.85 -7.49 -0.42
C ALA A 46 -5.03 -7.38 -1.95
N ALA A 47 -6.14 -6.78 -2.41
CA ALA A 47 -6.40 -6.58 -3.83
C ALA A 47 -5.38 -5.64 -4.49
N VAL A 48 -4.97 -4.55 -3.81
CA VAL A 48 -3.90 -3.66 -4.30
C VAL A 48 -2.56 -4.39 -4.35
N ALA A 49 -2.20 -5.10 -3.28
CA ALA A 49 -0.95 -5.85 -3.20
C ALA A 49 -0.87 -6.92 -4.29
N ALA A 50 -1.93 -7.68 -4.52
CA ALA A 50 -1.99 -8.70 -5.57
C ALA A 50 -1.78 -8.10 -6.96
N GLN A 51 -2.41 -6.95 -7.26
CA GLN A 51 -2.17 -6.25 -8.52
C GLN A 51 -0.75 -5.69 -8.66
N LEU A 52 -0.11 -5.30 -7.55
CA LEU A 52 1.28 -4.87 -7.57
C LEU A 52 2.22 -6.06 -7.82
N VAL A 53 1.96 -7.23 -7.23
CA VAL A 53 2.70 -8.47 -7.49
C VAL A 53 2.55 -8.90 -8.96
N ASP A 54 1.33 -8.96 -9.49
CA ASP A 54 1.05 -9.33 -10.89
C ASP A 54 1.80 -8.43 -11.89
N ARG A 55 2.00 -7.16 -11.53
CA ARG A 55 2.74 -6.18 -12.33
C ARG A 55 4.26 -6.17 -12.09
N GLY A 56 4.78 -7.06 -11.24
CA GLY A 56 6.21 -7.14 -10.89
C GLY A 56 6.69 -5.96 -10.04
N GLN A 57 5.78 -5.27 -9.37
CA GLN A 57 6.05 -4.08 -8.57
C GLN A 57 6.43 -4.42 -7.13
N LEU A 58 5.94 -5.55 -6.63
CA LEU A 58 6.30 -6.15 -5.35
C LEU A 58 6.98 -7.49 -5.63
N ASP A 59 8.11 -7.72 -4.97
CA ASP A 59 8.87 -8.97 -5.03
C ASP A 59 8.49 -9.88 -3.85
N ILE A 60 7.20 -10.23 -3.77
CA ILE A 60 6.62 -11.16 -2.78
C ILE A 60 5.53 -12.00 -3.45
N ASP A 61 5.21 -13.17 -2.90
CA ASP A 61 4.12 -14.00 -3.39
C ASP A 61 2.78 -13.64 -2.74
N GLU A 62 1.66 -14.09 -3.32
CA GLU A 62 0.31 -13.83 -2.78
C GLU A 62 0.13 -14.35 -1.35
N ALA A 63 0.82 -15.46 -1.02
CA ALA A 63 0.83 -16.01 0.34
C ALA A 63 1.48 -15.06 1.36
N ASP A 64 2.51 -14.31 0.96
CA ASP A 64 3.20 -13.34 1.81
C ASP A 64 2.32 -12.12 2.09
N ILE A 65 1.46 -11.73 1.15
CA ILE A 65 0.53 -10.60 1.33
C ILE A 65 -0.34 -10.82 2.57
N GLY A 66 -0.97 -12.00 2.69
CA GLY A 66 -1.83 -12.33 3.83
C GLY A 66 -1.06 -12.39 5.15
N ALA A 67 0.16 -12.91 5.12
CA ALA A 67 1.06 -12.94 6.26
C ALA A 67 1.44 -11.52 6.72
N ILE A 68 1.74 -10.63 5.77
CA ILE A 68 2.07 -9.23 6.07
C ILE A 68 0.86 -8.49 6.61
N ILE A 69 -0.33 -8.61 6.02
CA ILE A 69 -1.55 -7.97 6.52
C ILE A 69 -1.84 -8.41 7.96
N THR A 70 -1.72 -9.71 8.24
CA THR A 70 -1.86 -10.24 9.60
C THR A 70 -0.80 -9.64 10.52
N ARG A 71 0.46 -9.65 10.10
CA ARG A 71 1.57 -9.07 10.88
C ARG A 71 1.38 -7.59 11.17
N ILE A 72 0.83 -6.79 10.26
CA ILE A 72 0.55 -5.36 10.50
C ILE A 72 -0.49 -5.18 11.62
N THR A 73 -1.37 -6.16 11.85
CA THR A 73 -2.32 -6.14 12.99
C THR A 73 -1.59 -6.30 14.33
N ASP A 74 -0.60 -7.19 14.38
CA ASP A 74 0.13 -7.54 15.59
C ASP A 74 1.35 -6.65 15.85
N GLU A 75 1.99 -6.14 14.79
CA GLU A 75 3.24 -5.41 14.79
C GLU A 75 3.14 -4.18 13.86
N SER A 76 3.59 -3.03 14.36
CA SER A 76 3.70 -1.83 13.52
C SER A 76 5.08 -1.75 12.86
N PRO A 77 5.17 -1.32 11.58
CA PRO A 77 6.46 -1.00 10.97
C PRO A 77 7.18 0.09 11.75
N SER A 78 8.50 0.12 11.64
CA SER A 78 9.31 1.19 12.21
C SER A 78 8.83 2.56 11.71
N ALA A 79 8.79 3.54 12.62
CA ALA A 79 8.34 4.89 12.30
C ALA A 79 9.14 5.51 11.13
N GLU A 80 10.45 5.23 11.04
CA GLU A 80 11.30 5.69 9.94
C GLU A 80 10.90 5.11 8.58
N ASP A 81 10.47 3.85 8.54
CA ASP A 81 10.03 3.20 7.29
C ASP A 81 8.68 3.77 6.86
N VAL A 82 7.74 3.91 7.80
CA VAL A 82 6.43 4.53 7.53
C VAL A 82 6.61 5.96 7.03
N ASP A 83 7.43 6.77 7.70
CA ASP A 83 7.65 8.17 7.33
C ASP A 83 8.34 8.30 5.97
N ARG A 84 9.28 7.39 5.65
CA ARG A 84 9.91 7.33 4.32
C ARG A 84 8.90 7.01 3.22
N VAL A 85 8.09 5.97 3.40
CA VAL A 85 7.06 5.60 2.41
C VAL A 85 6.02 6.71 2.28
N GLN A 86 5.58 7.27 3.41
CA GLN A 86 4.58 8.31 3.44
C GLN A 86 5.06 9.58 2.73
N ARG A 87 6.28 10.08 3.00
CA ARG A 87 6.85 11.24 2.28
C ARG A 87 6.94 11.02 0.78
N ARG A 88 7.31 9.81 0.35
CA ARG A 88 7.40 9.44 -1.07
C ARG A 88 6.02 9.46 -1.76
N LEU A 89 5.01 8.93 -1.08
CA LEU A 89 3.63 8.96 -1.57
C LEU A 89 3.05 10.38 -1.54
N GLU A 90 3.31 11.17 -0.50
CA GLU A 90 2.86 12.56 -0.42
C GLU A 90 3.44 13.43 -1.54
N ALA A 91 4.70 13.19 -1.94
CA ALA A 91 5.35 13.90 -3.04
C ALA A 91 4.64 13.74 -4.40
N ILE A 92 3.85 12.67 -4.58
CA ILE A 92 3.08 12.39 -5.80
C ILE A 92 1.58 12.69 -5.63
N GLY A 93 1.19 13.37 -4.54
CA GLY A 93 -0.19 13.71 -4.26
C GLY A 93 -1.02 12.58 -3.66
N TRP A 94 -0.39 11.67 -2.89
CA TRP A 94 -1.11 10.68 -2.10
C TRP A 94 -2.17 11.38 -1.27
N PRO A 95 -3.44 10.94 -1.34
CA PRO A 95 -4.48 11.66 -0.67
C PRO A 95 -4.27 11.52 0.86
N ALA A 96 -4.45 12.60 1.63
CA ALA A 96 -4.36 12.54 3.09
C ALA A 96 -5.57 11.77 3.63
N PRO A 97 -5.44 10.83 4.60
CA PRO A 97 -6.59 10.15 5.21
C PRO A 97 -7.65 11.20 5.53
N GLU A 98 -8.86 11.01 5.00
CA GLU A 98 -9.94 11.97 5.25
C GLU A 98 -10.06 12.09 6.77
N PRO A 99 -10.04 13.31 7.32
CA PRO A 99 -10.12 13.47 8.76
C PRO A 99 -11.43 12.81 9.20
N SER A 100 -11.30 11.76 10.00
CA SER A 100 -12.43 11.14 10.67
C SER A 100 -12.96 12.19 11.65
N LEU A 101 -14.02 12.91 11.24
CA LEU A 101 -14.77 13.84 12.07
C LEU A 101 -15.58 13.08 13.13
#